data_AF-A0A6C0HBA8-F1
#
_entry.id   AF-A0A6C0HBA8-F1
#
_cell.length_a   1.000
_cell.length_b   1.000
_cell.length_c   1.000
_cell.angle_alpha   90.00
_cell.angle_beta   90.00
_cell.angle_gamma   90.00
#
_symmetry.space_group_name_H-M   'P 1'
#
loop_
_entity.id
_entity.type
_entity.pdbx_description
1 polymer ?
#
loop_
_entity_poly.entity_id
_entity_poly.type
_entity_poly.pdbx_seq_one_letter_code
_entity_poly.pdbx_strand_id
1 'polypeptide(L)'
;MSTKQQVKQVNKVLKPVLKELKTTFKIRIQREKENKKVIQMRAKEEREHAKEERMRAKEERERAKENARIAKEERVRAKEERMRAKEDREREKRNRIHEKETKRFEAFNRMIQVGIALHKTHMDGFTTAQFVEKFKQMYGNINAWSGVVNPDEYDGDAGIRSLIYEMSPSSAQHWFKYGIKKNSYQVAPWSFVNKKLADLNHEYQWMVTTAGTGRAKSKGTWKFVFHLSRDNWDNELFGPLPQDDTLLKAINLRKIGKQNKKN
;
A
#
# COMPACT_ATOMS: atom_id res chain seq x y z
N MET A 1 18.18 -21.33 -127.01
CA MET A 1 16.95 -20.68 -126.50
C MET A 1 17.09 -19.17 -126.63
N SER A 2 16.07 -18.46 -127.12
CA SER A 2 16.10 -16.99 -127.18
C SER A 2 16.09 -16.40 -125.76
N THR A 3 16.84 -15.34 -125.51
CA THR A 3 16.89 -14.60 -124.22
C THR A 3 15.50 -14.24 -123.69
N LYS A 4 14.53 -14.00 -124.59
CA LYS A 4 13.12 -13.76 -124.24
C LYS A 4 12.41 -14.97 -123.63
N GLN A 5 12.75 -16.20 -124.04
CA GLN A 5 12.17 -17.43 -123.46
C GLN A 5 12.72 -17.72 -122.06
N GLN A 6 14.02 -17.48 -121.85
CA GLN A 6 14.65 -17.61 -120.52
C GLN A 6 14.05 -16.62 -119.52
N VAL A 7 13.86 -15.35 -119.90
CA VAL A 7 13.20 -14.32 -119.06
C VAL A 7 11.76 -14.69 -118.70
N LYS A 8 11.02 -15.32 -119.62
CA LYS A 8 9.63 -15.76 -119.39
C LYS A 8 9.55 -16.93 -118.40
N GLN A 9 10.50 -17.86 -118.50
CA GLN A 9 10.60 -19.03 -117.63
C GLN A 9 11.05 -18.63 -116.21
N VAL A 10 12.04 -17.73 -116.09
CA VAL A 10 12.46 -17.13 -114.82
C VAL A 10 11.30 -16.38 -114.17
N ASN A 11 10.57 -15.54 -114.90
CA ASN A 11 9.40 -14.82 -114.35
C ASN A 11 8.25 -15.75 -113.91
N LYS A 12 8.08 -16.92 -114.55
CA LYS A 12 7.06 -17.91 -114.16
C LYS A 12 7.36 -18.54 -112.80
N VAL A 13 8.63 -18.66 -112.44
CA VAL A 13 9.10 -19.18 -111.15
C VAL A 13 9.23 -18.06 -110.11
N LEU A 14 9.74 -16.89 -110.49
CA LEU A 14 10.02 -15.79 -109.55
C LEU A 14 8.75 -15.13 -108.98
N LYS A 15 7.69 -14.98 -109.78
CA LYS A 15 6.43 -14.35 -109.35
C LYS A 15 5.75 -15.05 -108.17
N PRO A 16 5.55 -16.38 -108.18
CA PRO A 16 4.97 -17.09 -107.02
C PRO A 16 5.86 -16.99 -105.77
N VAL A 17 7.19 -17.13 -105.93
CA VAL A 17 8.14 -16.97 -104.81
C VAL A 17 8.07 -15.57 -104.20
N LEU A 18 7.98 -14.52 -105.02
CA LEU A 18 7.84 -13.14 -104.55
C LEU A 18 6.49 -12.91 -103.84
N LYS A 19 5.42 -13.57 -104.30
CA LYS A 19 4.09 -13.51 -103.65
C LYS A 19 4.10 -14.21 -102.29
N GLU A 20 4.74 -15.36 -102.18
CA GLU A 20 4.93 -16.07 -100.90
C GLU A 20 5.76 -15.24 -99.92
N LEU A 21 6.90 -14.68 -100.36
CA LEU A 21 7.75 -13.79 -99.55
C LEU A 21 7.00 -12.57 -99.04
N LYS A 22 6.17 -11.93 -99.87
CA LYS A 22 5.33 -10.80 -99.42
C LYS A 22 4.31 -11.24 -98.38
N THR A 23 3.76 -12.44 -98.51
CA THR A 23 2.74 -12.98 -97.61
C THR A 23 3.36 -13.35 -96.26
N THR A 24 4.50 -14.04 -96.25
CA THR A 24 5.24 -14.39 -95.02
C THR A 24 5.76 -13.16 -94.30
N PHE A 25 6.26 -12.15 -95.04
CA PHE A 25 6.66 -10.87 -94.45
C PHE A 25 5.48 -10.16 -93.78
N LYS A 26 4.31 -10.12 -94.44
CA LYS A 26 3.09 -9.53 -93.87
C LYS A 26 2.63 -10.25 -92.60
N ILE A 27 2.68 -11.58 -92.59
CA ILE A 27 2.36 -12.40 -91.40
C ILE A 27 3.33 -12.12 -90.25
N ARG A 28 4.63 -12.00 -90.53
CA ARG A 28 5.65 -11.69 -89.52
C ARG A 28 5.43 -10.31 -88.90
N ILE A 29 5.22 -9.29 -89.72
CA ILE A 29 4.91 -7.93 -89.25
C ILE A 29 3.64 -7.92 -88.37
N GLN A 30 2.62 -8.70 -88.75
CA GLN A 30 1.39 -8.81 -87.96
C GLN A 30 1.63 -9.48 -86.59
N ARG A 31 2.39 -10.59 -86.55
CA ARG A 31 2.77 -11.24 -85.29
C ARG A 31 3.62 -10.35 -84.39
N GLU A 32 4.56 -9.59 -84.96
CA GLU A 32 5.38 -8.65 -84.19
C GLU A 32 4.52 -7.54 -83.56
N LYS A 33 3.51 -7.03 -84.29
CA LYS A 33 2.53 -6.09 -83.75
C LYS A 33 1.68 -6.69 -82.63
N GLU A 34 1.21 -7.92 -82.80
CA GLU A 34 0.43 -8.64 -81.79
C GLU A 34 1.25 -8.94 -80.53
N ASN A 35 2.48 -9.43 -80.68
CA ASN A 35 3.41 -9.64 -79.57
C ASN A 35 3.69 -8.34 -78.82
N LYS A 36 3.89 -7.22 -79.54
CA LYS A 36 4.09 -5.91 -78.90
C LYS A 36 2.88 -5.47 -78.09
N LYS A 37 1.66 -5.72 -78.58
CA LYS A 37 0.42 -5.46 -77.83
C LYS A 37 0.32 -6.33 -76.57
N VAL A 38 0.61 -7.63 -76.67
CA VAL A 38 0.59 -8.55 -75.52
C VAL A 38 1.59 -8.12 -74.45
N ILE A 39 2.81 -7.75 -74.85
CA ILE A 39 3.83 -7.25 -73.92
C ILE A 39 3.36 -5.95 -73.24
N GLN A 40 2.76 -5.02 -74.00
CA GLN A 40 2.22 -3.79 -73.43
C GLN A 40 1.07 -4.03 -72.45
N MET A 41 0.16 -4.97 -72.74
CA MET A 41 -0.92 -5.32 -71.82
C MET A 41 -0.38 -5.94 -70.53
N ARG A 42 0.54 -6.92 -70.62
CA ARG A 42 1.17 -7.52 -69.43
C ARG A 42 1.88 -6.48 -68.57
N ALA A 43 2.64 -5.57 -69.20
CA ALA A 43 3.32 -4.50 -68.48
C ALA A 43 2.34 -3.52 -67.79
N LYS A 44 1.12 -3.37 -68.34
CA LYS A 44 0.06 -2.57 -67.71
C LYS A 44 -0.57 -3.30 -66.53
N GLU A 45 -0.88 -4.59 -66.68
CA GLU A 45 -1.41 -5.46 -65.62
C GLU A 45 -0.43 -5.56 -64.44
N GLU A 46 0.87 -5.77 -64.68
CA GLU A 46 1.88 -5.79 -63.63
C GLU A 46 1.97 -4.45 -62.88
N ARG A 47 1.85 -3.33 -63.60
CA ARG A 47 1.81 -1.99 -62.98
C ARG A 47 0.57 -1.79 -62.12
N GLU A 48 -0.58 -2.29 -62.52
CA GLU A 48 -1.81 -2.21 -61.74
C GLU A 48 -1.73 -3.11 -60.50
N HIS A 49 -1.26 -4.34 -60.64
CA HIS A 49 -1.02 -5.24 -59.51
C HIS A 49 -0.06 -4.63 -58.48
N ALA A 50 1.06 -4.06 -58.92
CA ALA A 50 2.02 -3.41 -58.04
C ALA A 50 1.43 -2.19 -57.31
N LYS A 51 0.48 -1.46 -57.93
CA LYS A 51 -0.25 -0.38 -57.26
C LYS A 51 -1.19 -0.90 -56.19
N GLU A 52 -1.92 -1.99 -56.48
CA GLU A 52 -2.82 -2.61 -55.51
C GLU A 52 -2.07 -3.15 -54.28
N GLU A 53 -0.96 -3.87 -54.49
CA GLU A 53 -0.12 -4.35 -53.37
C GLU A 53 0.39 -3.20 -52.51
N ARG A 54 0.83 -2.11 -53.14
CA ARG A 54 1.29 -0.92 -52.41
C ARG A 54 0.17 -0.28 -51.60
N MET A 55 -1.07 -0.28 -52.10
CA MET A 55 -2.24 0.21 -51.37
C MET A 55 -2.58 -0.69 -50.18
N ARG A 56 -2.61 -2.01 -50.37
CA ARG A 56 -2.86 -2.98 -49.29
C ARG A 56 -1.81 -2.87 -48.18
N ALA A 57 -0.52 -2.76 -48.54
CA ALA A 57 0.55 -2.57 -47.58
C ALA A 57 0.42 -1.25 -46.79
N LYS A 58 -0.10 -0.19 -47.43
CA LYS A 58 -0.37 1.09 -46.75
C LYS A 58 -1.51 0.94 -45.75
N GLU A 59 -2.60 0.29 -46.11
CA GLU A 59 -3.75 0.03 -45.23
C GLU A 59 -3.39 -0.86 -44.04
N GLU A 60 -2.57 -1.89 -44.26
CA GLU A 60 -2.07 -2.75 -43.19
C GLU A 60 -1.19 -1.96 -42.20
N ARG A 61 -0.33 -1.09 -42.72
CA ARG A 61 0.50 -0.21 -41.88
C ARG A 61 -0.33 0.76 -41.05
N GLU A 62 -1.39 1.33 -41.60
CA GLU A 62 -2.29 2.21 -40.83
C GLU A 62 -3.07 1.42 -39.76
N ARG A 63 -3.57 0.22 -40.08
CA ARG A 63 -4.20 -0.66 -39.07
C ARG A 63 -3.24 -1.02 -37.93
N ALA A 64 -1.98 -1.33 -38.25
CA ALA A 64 -0.97 -1.62 -37.24
C ALA A 64 -0.70 -0.41 -36.32
N LYS A 65 -0.67 0.81 -36.87
CA LYS A 65 -0.53 2.03 -36.06
C LYS A 65 -1.73 2.25 -35.14
N GLU A 66 -2.93 2.03 -35.65
CA GLU A 66 -4.16 2.18 -34.85
C GLU A 66 -4.21 1.17 -33.70
N ASN A 67 -3.92 -0.10 -33.97
CA ASN A 67 -3.83 -1.13 -32.95
C ASN A 67 -2.77 -0.79 -31.88
N ALA A 68 -1.62 -0.25 -32.31
CA ALA A 68 -0.58 0.19 -31.38
C ALA A 68 -1.03 1.38 -30.52
N ARG A 69 -1.88 2.28 -31.04
CA ARG A 69 -2.47 3.38 -30.28
C ARG A 69 -3.46 2.86 -29.24
N ILE A 70 -4.38 1.99 -29.64
CA ILE A 70 -5.37 1.36 -28.73
C ILE A 70 -4.66 0.63 -27.59
N ALA A 71 -3.64 -0.17 -27.90
CA ALA A 71 -2.87 -0.89 -26.88
C ALA A 71 -2.15 0.05 -25.89
N LYS A 72 -1.69 1.22 -26.36
CA LYS A 72 -1.11 2.25 -25.47
C LYS A 72 -2.18 2.84 -24.54
N GLU A 73 -3.35 3.16 -25.07
CA GLU A 73 -4.46 3.72 -24.29
C GLU A 73 -4.99 2.73 -23.24
N GLU A 74 -5.11 1.44 -23.59
CA GLU A 74 -5.46 0.39 -22.63
C GLU A 74 -4.41 0.26 -21.53
N ARG A 75 -3.12 0.33 -21.87
CA ARG A 75 -2.04 0.30 -20.87
C ARG A 75 -2.08 1.51 -19.94
N VAL A 76 -2.46 2.69 -20.43
CA VAL A 76 -2.66 3.88 -19.60
C VAL A 76 -3.85 3.68 -18.66
N ARG A 77 -5.00 3.24 -19.18
CA ARG A 77 -6.19 2.94 -18.37
C ARG A 77 -5.91 1.92 -17.27
N ALA A 78 -5.23 0.82 -17.59
CA ALA A 78 -4.85 -0.20 -16.61
C ALA A 78 -3.89 0.34 -15.53
N LYS A 79 -3.00 1.28 -15.87
CA LYS A 79 -2.14 1.94 -14.89
C LYS A 79 -2.96 2.85 -13.97
N GLU A 80 -3.89 3.63 -14.50
CA GLU A 80 -4.76 4.51 -13.72
C GLU A 80 -5.64 3.73 -12.76
N GLU A 81 -6.24 2.63 -13.22
CA GLU A 81 -7.05 1.75 -12.38
C GLU A 81 -6.23 1.16 -11.22
N ARG A 82 -5.00 0.71 -11.50
CA ARG A 82 -4.08 0.22 -10.47
C ARG A 82 -3.72 1.30 -9.44
N MET A 83 -3.55 2.55 -9.88
CA MET A 83 -3.27 3.68 -9.00
C MET A 83 -4.48 3.98 -8.09
N ARG A 84 -5.69 4.03 -8.65
CA ARG A 84 -6.93 4.22 -7.87
C ARG A 84 -7.11 3.13 -6.82
N ALA A 85 -6.94 1.85 -7.20
CA ALA A 85 -7.03 0.74 -6.27
C ALA A 85 -5.99 0.82 -5.14
N LYS A 86 -4.79 1.37 -5.40
CA LYS A 86 -3.78 1.61 -4.37
C LYS A 86 -4.20 2.74 -3.43
N GLU A 87 -4.73 3.84 -3.95
CA GLU A 87 -5.22 4.97 -3.17
C GLU A 87 -6.39 4.59 -2.25
N ASP A 88 -7.32 3.77 -2.74
CA ASP A 88 -8.46 3.28 -1.94
C ASP A 88 -7.99 2.41 -0.77
N ARG A 89 -7.03 1.51 -1.00
CA ARG A 89 -6.42 0.70 0.08
C ARG A 89 -5.73 1.57 1.13
N GLU A 90 -5.00 2.61 0.71
CA GLU A 90 -4.36 3.53 1.65
C GLU A 90 -5.37 4.38 2.42
N ARG A 91 -6.47 4.80 1.77
CA ARG A 91 -7.59 5.49 2.44
C ARG A 91 -8.23 4.59 3.50
N GLU A 92 -8.49 3.34 3.17
CA GLU A 92 -9.08 2.37 4.12
C GLU A 92 -8.14 2.13 5.31
N LYS A 93 -6.84 1.97 5.09
CA LYS A 93 -5.85 1.87 6.18
C LYS A 93 -5.88 3.09 7.10
N ARG A 94 -5.87 4.30 6.53
CA ARG A 94 -5.95 5.54 7.32
C ARG A 94 -7.24 5.61 8.14
N ASN A 95 -8.38 5.25 7.56
CA ASN A 95 -9.65 5.22 8.28
C ASN A 95 -9.63 4.22 9.44
N ARG A 96 -9.07 3.02 9.24
CA ARG A 96 -8.91 2.02 10.30
C ARG A 96 -7.98 2.49 11.43
N ILE A 97 -6.89 3.20 11.10
CA ILE A 97 -6.00 3.80 12.10
C ILE A 97 -6.74 4.87 12.89
N HIS A 98 -7.42 5.79 12.19
CA HIS A 98 -8.18 6.86 12.81
C HIS A 98 -9.27 6.33 13.74
N GLU A 99 -10.05 5.34 13.30
CA GLU A 99 -11.09 4.71 14.13
C GLU A 99 -10.51 4.06 15.40
N LYS A 100 -9.35 3.39 15.30
CA LYS A 100 -8.65 2.83 16.47
C LYS A 100 -8.18 3.92 17.43
N GLU A 101 -7.64 5.01 16.91
CA GLU A 101 -7.19 6.15 17.71
C GLU A 101 -8.36 6.83 18.42
N THR A 102 -9.48 7.03 17.73
CA THR A 102 -10.71 7.60 18.31
C THR A 102 -11.26 6.72 19.43
N LYS A 103 -11.42 5.41 19.20
CA LYS A 103 -11.88 4.47 20.25
C LYS A 103 -10.95 4.46 21.46
N ARG A 104 -9.64 4.51 21.23
CA ARG A 104 -8.63 4.56 22.28
C ARG A 104 -8.72 5.86 23.08
N PHE A 105 -8.89 7.00 22.40
CA PHE A 105 -9.08 8.30 23.04
C PHE A 105 -10.34 8.34 23.90
N GLU A 106 -11.46 7.82 23.40
CA GLU A 106 -12.71 7.72 24.16
C GLU A 106 -12.57 6.82 25.40
N ALA A 107 -11.93 5.65 25.26
CA ALA A 107 -11.64 4.77 26.39
C ALA A 107 -10.84 5.51 27.45
N PHE A 108 -9.82 6.26 27.05
CA PHE A 108 -8.99 7.04 27.97
C PHE A 108 -9.74 8.18 28.63
N ASN A 109 -10.59 8.90 27.90
CA ASN A 109 -11.42 9.95 28.48
C ASN A 109 -12.36 9.40 29.56
N ARG A 110 -12.99 8.23 29.33
CA ARG A 110 -13.83 7.60 30.36
C ARG A 110 -13.05 7.38 31.66
N MET A 111 -11.83 6.87 31.56
CA MET A 111 -10.99 6.61 32.74
C MET A 111 -10.56 7.87 33.46
N ILE A 112 -10.22 8.93 32.71
CA ILE A 112 -9.90 10.24 33.28
C ILE A 112 -11.09 10.75 34.09
N GLN A 113 -12.30 10.67 33.56
CA GLN A 113 -13.51 11.12 34.26
C GLN A 113 -13.78 10.30 35.54
N VAL A 114 -13.57 8.98 35.53
CA VAL A 114 -13.66 8.16 36.75
C VAL A 114 -12.59 8.58 37.76
N GLY A 115 -11.35 8.80 37.33
CA GLY A 115 -10.26 9.24 38.20
C GLY A 115 -10.56 10.59 38.85
N ILE A 116 -11.09 11.56 38.09
CA ILE A 116 -11.55 12.86 38.60
C ILE A 116 -12.66 12.67 39.63
N ALA A 117 -13.64 11.82 39.34
CA ALA A 117 -14.77 11.56 40.22
C ALA A 117 -14.32 10.94 41.56
N LEU A 118 -13.40 9.97 41.51
CA LEU A 118 -12.84 9.35 42.71
C LEU A 118 -11.96 10.30 43.50
N HIS A 119 -11.19 11.17 42.85
CA HIS A 119 -10.36 12.14 43.57
C HIS A 119 -11.18 13.06 44.48
N LYS A 120 -12.39 13.42 44.04
CA LYS A 120 -13.32 14.25 44.83
C LYS A 120 -13.79 13.56 46.10
N THR A 121 -13.89 12.22 46.11
CA THR A 121 -14.39 11.45 47.26
C THR A 121 -13.29 10.73 48.04
N HIS A 122 -12.11 10.58 47.45
CA HIS A 122 -10.96 9.84 47.97
C HIS A 122 -9.67 10.63 47.72
N MET A 123 -9.51 11.77 48.40
CA MET A 123 -8.34 12.65 48.25
C MET A 123 -7.02 11.94 48.60
N ASP A 124 -7.06 11.02 49.56
CA ASP A 124 -5.91 10.20 49.96
C ASP A 124 -5.68 8.97 49.08
N GLY A 125 -6.57 8.77 48.11
CA GLY A 125 -6.50 7.74 47.08
C GLY A 125 -7.58 6.67 47.20
N PHE A 126 -7.81 5.96 46.10
CA PHE A 126 -8.83 4.94 45.89
C PHE A 126 -8.20 3.57 45.60
N THR A 127 -8.93 2.48 45.79
CA THR A 127 -8.51 1.13 45.42
C THR A 127 -8.94 0.80 43.99
N THR A 128 -8.35 -0.24 43.40
CA THR A 128 -8.79 -0.75 42.09
C THR A 128 -10.25 -1.19 42.10
N ALA A 129 -10.73 -1.75 43.22
CA ALA A 129 -12.14 -2.13 43.38
C ALA A 129 -13.05 -0.90 43.37
N GLN A 130 -12.70 0.15 44.12
CA GLN A 130 -13.42 1.43 44.12
C GLN A 130 -13.43 2.07 42.73
N PHE A 131 -12.36 1.94 41.96
CA PHE A 131 -12.34 2.43 40.58
C PHE A 131 -13.28 1.64 39.67
N VAL A 132 -13.23 0.31 39.72
CA VAL A 132 -14.10 -0.56 38.92
C VAL A 132 -15.57 -0.29 39.25
N GLU A 133 -15.89 -0.20 40.53
CA GLU A 133 -17.23 0.14 40.99
C GLU A 133 -17.66 1.51 40.47
N LYS A 134 -16.81 2.53 40.62
CA LYS A 134 -17.12 3.88 40.14
C LYS A 134 -17.27 3.96 38.63
N PHE A 135 -16.47 3.18 37.88
CA PHE A 135 -16.61 3.06 36.43
C PHE A 135 -17.97 2.48 36.05
N LYS A 136 -18.38 1.37 36.68
CA LYS A 136 -19.69 0.75 36.46
C LYS A 136 -20.85 1.68 36.85
N GLN A 137 -20.70 2.46 37.93
CA GLN A 137 -21.69 3.47 38.32
C GLN A 137 -21.85 4.56 37.25
N MET A 138 -20.76 5.00 36.62
CA MET A 138 -20.79 6.09 35.64
C MET A 138 -21.19 5.63 34.23
N TYR A 139 -20.84 4.42 33.83
CA TYR A 139 -20.95 3.95 32.45
C TYR A 139 -21.73 2.64 32.27
N GLY A 140 -22.18 2.01 33.35
CA GLY A 140 -22.85 0.71 33.31
C GLY A 140 -21.90 -0.46 32.99
N ASN A 141 -22.47 -1.59 32.58
CA ASN A 141 -21.70 -2.76 32.16
C ASN A 141 -21.25 -2.63 30.69
N ILE A 142 -20.32 -1.72 30.42
CA ILE A 142 -19.71 -1.56 29.10
C ILE A 142 -18.30 -2.14 29.05
N ASN A 143 -17.87 -2.55 27.87
CA ASN A 143 -16.49 -2.85 27.60
C ASN A 143 -15.65 -1.57 27.68
N ALA A 144 -14.69 -1.52 28.60
CA ALA A 144 -13.90 -0.32 28.85
C ALA A 144 -13.14 0.20 27.60
N TRP A 145 -12.73 -0.70 26.71
CA TRP A 145 -11.96 -0.40 25.50
C TRP A 145 -12.83 0.06 24.33
N SER A 146 -13.91 -0.67 24.05
CA SER A 146 -14.75 -0.40 22.88
C SER A 146 -15.94 0.51 23.17
N GLY A 147 -16.33 0.67 24.43
CA GLY A 147 -17.54 1.41 24.82
C GLY A 147 -18.85 0.68 24.57
N VAL A 148 -18.81 -0.54 24.02
CA VAL A 148 -19.99 -1.35 23.72
C VAL A 148 -20.53 -1.99 25.00
N VAL A 149 -21.86 -2.06 25.12
CA VAL A 149 -22.53 -2.74 26.23
C VAL A 149 -22.15 -4.22 26.22
N ASN A 150 -21.64 -4.70 27.35
CA ASN A 150 -21.36 -6.12 27.53
C ASN A 150 -22.68 -6.88 27.73
N PRO A 151 -22.75 -8.17 27.35
CA PRO A 151 -23.82 -9.05 27.80
C PRO A 151 -23.93 -9.05 29.33
N ASP A 152 -25.14 -9.23 29.85
CA ASP A 152 -25.42 -9.14 31.30
C ASP A 152 -24.56 -10.10 32.14
N GLU A 153 -24.18 -11.25 31.58
CA GLU A 153 -23.36 -12.27 32.24
C GLU A 153 -21.85 -12.01 32.16
N TYR A 154 -21.41 -11.02 31.38
CA TYR A 154 -19.99 -10.76 31.16
C TYR A 154 -19.40 -9.84 32.22
N ASP A 155 -18.42 -10.36 32.97
CA ASP A 155 -17.65 -9.59 33.95
C ASP A 155 -16.60 -8.69 33.25
N GLY A 156 -16.99 -7.44 33.00
CA GLY A 156 -16.12 -6.40 32.46
C GLY A 156 -14.99 -5.93 33.38
N ASP A 157 -14.92 -6.39 34.63
CA ASP A 157 -13.97 -5.87 35.62
C ASP A 157 -12.52 -6.07 35.19
N ALA A 158 -12.21 -7.22 34.57
CA ALA A 158 -10.87 -7.49 34.06
C ALA A 158 -10.45 -6.47 32.99
N GLY A 159 -11.37 -6.08 32.11
CA GLY A 159 -11.14 -5.08 31.07
C GLY A 159 -10.89 -3.69 31.66
N ILE A 160 -11.70 -3.30 32.65
CA ILE A 160 -11.55 -2.03 33.37
C ILE A 160 -10.19 -2.00 34.08
N ARG A 161 -9.86 -3.05 34.86
CA ARG A 161 -8.57 -3.16 35.55
C ARG A 161 -7.39 -3.08 34.57
N SER A 162 -7.44 -3.81 33.46
CA SER A 162 -6.41 -3.78 32.43
C SER A 162 -6.18 -2.37 31.88
N LEU A 163 -7.27 -1.61 31.65
CA LEU A 163 -7.20 -0.25 31.16
C LEU A 163 -6.63 0.72 32.22
N ILE A 164 -6.99 0.56 33.50
CA ILE A 164 -6.36 1.33 34.61
C ILE A 164 -4.84 1.12 34.59
N TYR A 165 -4.39 -0.12 34.41
CA TYR A 165 -2.96 -0.40 34.34
C TYR A 165 -2.34 0.26 33.11
N GLU A 166 -2.85 0.05 31.89
CA GLU A 166 -2.26 0.63 30.67
C GLU A 166 -2.19 2.17 30.69
N MET A 167 -3.15 2.83 31.31
CA MET A 167 -3.18 4.30 31.42
C MET A 167 -2.30 4.86 32.54
N SER A 168 -1.79 3.97 33.38
CA SER A 168 -0.90 4.36 34.45
C SER A 168 0.53 4.48 33.96
N PRO A 169 1.22 5.61 34.23
CA PRO A 169 2.65 5.66 34.21
C PRO A 169 3.23 4.51 35.01
N SER A 170 2.57 3.99 36.06
CA SER A 170 3.04 2.82 36.79
C SER A 170 3.05 1.50 36.01
N SER A 171 2.27 1.32 34.94
CA SER A 171 2.50 0.20 34.00
C SER A 171 3.75 0.41 33.14
N ALA A 172 4.15 1.68 32.94
CA ALA A 172 5.47 2.06 32.48
C ALA A 172 6.51 2.22 33.64
N GLN A 173 6.12 2.29 34.93
CA GLN A 173 6.97 2.35 36.12
C GLN A 173 7.04 1.02 36.87
N HIS A 174 6.61 -0.09 36.26
CA HIS A 174 7.25 -1.39 36.52
C HIS A 174 8.78 -1.32 36.34
N TRP A 175 9.30 -0.19 35.85
CA TRP A 175 10.61 0.03 35.28
C TRP A 175 11.45 1.12 35.99
N PHE A 176 10.90 1.89 36.94
CA PHE A 176 11.70 2.73 37.86
C PHE A 176 12.22 1.94 39.09
N LYS A 177 12.21 0.60 38.98
CA LYS A 177 12.60 -0.33 40.04
C LYS A 177 14.11 -0.63 40.06
N TYR A 178 14.97 0.33 39.79
CA TYR A 178 16.41 0.21 40.09
C TYR A 178 16.93 1.61 40.45
N GLY A 179 17.05 1.97 41.72
CA GLY A 179 18.19 1.48 42.50
C GLY A 179 18.06 1.44 44.02
N ILE A 180 16.87 1.37 44.61
CA ILE A 180 16.73 1.07 46.06
C ILE A 180 15.55 0.12 46.28
N LYS A 181 15.83 -1.11 46.76
CA LYS A 181 14.82 -2.02 47.28
C LYS A 181 14.27 -1.42 48.58
N LYS A 182 13.16 -0.69 48.50
CA LYS A 182 12.40 -0.31 49.70
C LYS A 182 11.66 -1.53 50.25
N ASN A 183 11.56 -1.63 51.57
CA ASN A 183 10.95 -2.77 52.26
C ASN A 183 9.46 -2.88 51.90
N SER A 184 8.86 -4.07 52.06
CA SER A 184 7.44 -4.36 51.70
C SER A 184 6.39 -3.43 52.33
N TYR A 185 6.77 -2.63 53.33
CA TYR A 185 5.95 -1.63 54.03
C TYR A 185 6.09 -0.21 53.47
N GLN A 186 7.02 0.03 52.55
CA GLN A 186 7.34 1.34 51.97
C GLN A 186 6.85 1.47 50.51
N VAL A 187 5.89 0.63 50.11
CA VAL A 187 5.32 0.67 48.78
C VAL A 187 4.55 1.98 48.64
N ALA A 188 5.13 2.91 47.87
CA ALA A 188 4.49 4.18 47.54
C ALA A 188 3.11 3.94 46.88
N PRO A 189 2.14 4.85 47.07
CA PRO A 189 0.82 4.74 46.45
C PRO A 189 0.96 4.51 44.93
N TRP A 190 0.36 3.45 44.42
CA TRP A 190 0.40 3.09 43.00
C TRP A 190 -0.58 3.96 42.23
N SER A 191 -0.12 4.85 41.36
CA SER A 191 -0.99 5.68 40.51
C SER A 191 -0.30 5.96 39.15
N PHE A 192 -0.94 6.36 38.02
CA PHE A 192 -1.79 7.51 37.65
C PHE A 192 -2.79 7.19 36.51
N VAL A 193 -3.57 8.16 36.03
CA VAL A 193 -4.40 8.07 34.80
C VAL A 193 -4.09 9.28 33.92
N ASN A 194 -2.89 9.33 33.32
CA ASN A 194 -2.48 10.43 32.44
C ASN A 194 -1.70 9.91 31.22
N LYS A 195 -2.38 9.91 30.07
CA LYS A 195 -1.87 9.44 28.78
C LYS A 195 -0.61 10.17 28.32
N LYS A 196 -0.54 11.49 28.49
CA LYS A 196 0.64 12.30 28.07
C LYS A 196 1.90 11.86 28.81
N LEU A 197 1.78 11.46 30.07
CA LEU A 197 2.90 10.99 30.88
C LEU A 197 3.35 9.57 30.47
N ALA A 198 2.39 8.69 30.14
CA ALA A 198 2.71 7.37 29.58
C ALA A 198 3.44 7.50 28.23
N ASP A 199 3.07 8.49 27.41
CA ASP A 199 3.72 8.76 26.13
C ASP A 199 5.14 9.35 26.31
N LEU A 200 5.35 10.27 27.27
CA LEU A 200 6.69 10.77 27.62
C LEU A 200 7.63 9.65 28.13
N ASN A 201 7.12 8.72 28.94
CA ASN A 201 7.90 7.54 29.38
C ASN A 201 8.35 6.67 28.19
N HIS A 202 7.50 6.54 27.17
CA HIS A 202 7.80 5.80 25.95
C HIS A 202 8.84 6.53 25.09
N GLU A 203 8.66 7.84 24.90
CA GLU A 203 9.54 8.72 24.14
C GLU A 203 10.97 8.70 24.69
N TYR A 204 11.14 8.83 26.00
CA TYR A 204 12.45 8.80 26.64
C TYR A 204 12.97 7.39 26.96
N GLN A 205 12.27 6.34 26.51
CA GLN A 205 12.73 4.95 26.54
C GLN A 205 13.15 4.45 27.95
N TRP A 206 12.47 4.89 29.01
CA TRP A 206 12.74 4.59 30.43
C TRP A 206 12.45 3.14 30.87
N MET A 207 12.70 2.18 29.98
CA MET A 207 12.34 0.77 30.04
C MET A 207 13.56 -0.17 30.32
N VAL A 208 13.79 -0.64 31.57
CA VAL A 208 14.31 -1.99 32.00
C VAL A 208 13.28 -3.12 32.45
N THR A 209 13.05 -4.22 31.70
CA THR A 209 12.17 -5.36 32.13
C THR A 209 12.95 -6.64 32.31
N THR A 210 12.53 -7.41 33.31
CA THR A 210 12.62 -8.87 33.31
C THR A 210 11.21 -9.47 33.52
N ALA A 211 10.98 -10.65 32.95
CA ALA A 211 9.69 -11.33 32.94
C ALA A 211 9.21 -11.73 34.35
N GLY A 212 7.95 -11.44 34.69
CA GLY A 212 7.24 -12.16 35.76
C GLY A 212 6.55 -11.36 36.89
N THR A 213 6.45 -10.02 36.84
CA THR A 213 6.00 -9.24 38.03
C THR A 213 4.57 -8.71 38.00
N GLY A 214 3.68 -9.27 37.17
CA GLY A 214 2.26 -8.85 37.07
C GLY A 214 1.31 -9.38 38.15
N ARG A 215 1.77 -9.93 39.28
CA ARG A 215 0.90 -10.60 40.28
C ARG A 215 1.16 -10.20 41.73
N ALA A 216 1.28 -8.91 42.03
CA ALA A 216 1.23 -8.44 43.42
C ALA A 216 -0.21 -8.07 43.78
N LYS A 217 -0.84 -8.91 44.62
CA LYS A 217 -2.18 -8.70 45.17
C LYS A 217 -2.24 -7.37 45.96
N SER A 218 -3.03 -6.42 45.47
CA SER A 218 -3.94 -5.56 46.24
C SER A 218 -3.42 -4.89 47.54
N LYS A 219 -2.36 -4.08 47.50
CA LYS A 219 -1.99 -3.25 48.67
C LYS A 219 -1.69 -1.77 48.40
N GLY A 220 -1.79 -1.29 47.16
CA GLY A 220 -1.55 0.13 46.82
C GLY A 220 -2.85 0.95 46.74
N THR A 221 -2.85 2.14 47.34
CA THR A 221 -3.86 3.20 47.06
C THR A 221 -3.48 3.96 45.79
N TRP A 222 -4.49 4.36 45.01
CA TRP A 222 -4.38 5.04 43.72
C TRP A 222 -4.83 6.50 43.83
N LYS A 223 -4.08 7.44 43.29
CA LYS A 223 -4.37 8.87 43.28
C LYS A 223 -4.47 9.37 41.84
N PHE A 224 -5.56 10.07 41.53
CA PHE A 224 -5.63 10.84 40.30
C PHE A 224 -4.88 12.15 40.48
N VAL A 225 -4.13 12.58 39.46
CA VAL A 225 -3.39 13.85 39.51
C VAL A 225 -3.62 14.66 38.26
N PHE A 226 -3.99 15.90 38.48
CA PHE A 226 -4.27 16.88 37.44
C PHE A 226 -2.96 17.44 36.87
N HIS A 227 -2.89 17.59 35.56
CA HIS A 227 -1.89 18.41 34.87
C HIS A 227 -0.40 18.15 35.20
N LEU A 228 0.03 16.89 35.35
CA LEU A 228 1.44 16.59 35.55
C LEU A 228 2.30 16.91 34.31
N SER A 229 3.34 17.72 34.47
CA SER A 229 4.40 18.05 33.53
C SER A 229 5.77 17.86 34.20
N ARG A 230 6.87 18.02 33.45
CA ARG A 230 8.22 18.03 34.03
C ARG A 230 8.37 19.15 35.08
N ASP A 231 7.67 20.26 34.88
CA ASP A 231 7.83 21.50 35.65
C ASP A 231 7.09 21.49 36.99
N ASN A 232 6.11 20.59 37.17
CA ASN A 232 5.36 20.42 38.42
C ASN A 232 5.49 19.00 39.00
N TRP A 233 6.59 18.33 38.68
CA TRP A 233 6.89 16.99 39.15
C TRP A 233 7.24 16.98 40.65
N ASP A 234 6.48 16.23 41.44
CA ASP A 234 6.73 16.04 42.86
C ASP A 234 7.65 14.84 43.11
N ASN A 235 8.91 15.13 43.47
CA ASN A 235 9.93 14.10 43.74
C ASN A 235 9.66 13.27 45.00
N GLU A 236 8.94 13.82 45.98
CA GLU A 236 8.62 13.11 47.23
C GLU A 236 7.53 12.06 46.99
N LEU A 237 6.54 12.41 46.16
CA LEU A 237 5.45 11.51 45.81
C LEU A 237 5.80 10.52 44.69
N PHE A 238 6.56 10.94 43.67
CA PHE A 238 6.76 10.15 42.43
C PHE A 238 8.19 9.64 42.24
N GLY A 239 9.09 9.98 43.16
CA GLY A 239 10.52 9.72 43.01
C GLY A 239 11.20 10.75 42.09
N PRO A 240 12.54 10.86 42.15
CA PRO A 240 13.26 11.83 41.34
C PRO A 240 13.19 11.51 39.85
N LEU A 241 13.00 12.53 39.02
CA LEU A 241 13.21 12.38 37.58
C LEU A 241 14.67 11.94 37.31
N PRO A 242 14.90 11.02 36.36
CA PRO A 242 16.25 10.58 36.01
C PRO A 242 17.05 11.76 35.42
N GLN A 243 18.28 11.94 35.91
CA GLN A 243 19.21 12.93 35.36
C GLN A 243 19.66 12.55 33.95
N ASP A 244 20.04 13.54 33.13
CA ASP A 244 20.42 13.32 31.72
C ASP A 244 21.53 12.25 31.57
N ASP A 245 22.50 12.21 32.49
CA ASP A 245 23.54 11.18 32.54
C ASP A 245 23.01 9.76 32.79
N THR A 246 21.94 9.65 33.57
CA THR A 246 21.24 8.38 33.82
C THR A 246 20.52 7.91 32.54
N LEU A 247 19.97 8.85 31.77
CA LEU A 247 19.35 8.58 30.48
C LEU A 247 20.37 8.12 29.43
N LEU A 248 21.49 8.81 29.34
CA LEU A 248 22.62 8.46 28.47
C LEU A 248 23.19 7.07 28.80
N LYS A 249 23.37 6.75 30.08
CA LYS A 249 23.80 5.40 30.50
C LYS A 249 22.77 4.32 30.17
N ALA A 250 21.48 4.60 30.32
CA ALA A 250 20.41 3.67 29.96
C ALA A 250 20.34 3.39 28.44
N ILE A 251 20.57 4.41 27.62
CA ILE A 251 20.68 4.29 26.15
C ILE A 251 21.87 3.38 25.78
N ASN A 252 23.02 3.60 26.41
CA ASN A 252 24.28 2.92 26.05
C ASN A 252 24.40 1.49 26.61
N LEU A 253 23.76 1.17 27.74
CA LEU A 253 23.85 -0.15 28.40
C LEU A 253 22.69 -1.09 28.05
N ARG A 254 21.83 -0.71 27.10
CA ARG A 254 20.72 -1.56 26.65
C ARG A 254 21.24 -2.83 25.97
N LYS A 255 21.07 -3.99 26.64
CA LYS A 255 21.02 -5.28 25.94
C LYS A 255 19.73 -5.32 25.12
N ILE A 256 19.82 -4.96 23.84
CA ILE A 256 18.75 -5.24 22.88
C ILE A 256 18.51 -6.75 22.93
N GLY A 257 17.32 -7.17 23.36
CA GLY A 257 16.94 -8.58 23.33
C GLY A 257 17.13 -9.09 21.90
N LYS A 258 18.05 -10.02 21.68
CA LYS A 258 18.15 -10.73 20.41
C LYS A 258 16.78 -11.36 20.18
N GLN A 259 16.07 -10.89 19.14
CA GLN A 259 14.93 -11.62 18.60
C GLN A 259 15.49 -13.01 18.25
N ASN A 260 15.07 -14.04 18.98
CA ASN A 260 15.39 -15.41 18.61
C ASN A 260 14.82 -15.61 17.19
N LYS A 261 15.71 -15.68 16.20
CA LYS A 261 15.37 -16.20 14.88
C LYS A 261 14.91 -17.63 15.15
N LYS A 262 13.60 -17.87 15.00
CA LYS A 262 13.07 -19.22 14.91
C LYS A 262 13.67 -19.85 13.65
N ASN A 263 14.45 -20.91 13.83
CA ASN A 263 14.73 -21.87 12.76
C ASN A 263 13.44 -22.60 12.39
#